data_AF-X0V0T1-F1
#
_entry.id   AF-X0V0T1-F1
#
_cell.length_a   1.000
_cell.length_b   1.000
_cell.length_c   1.000
_cell.angle_alpha   90.00
_cell.angle_beta   90.00
_cell.angle_gamma   90.00
#
_symmetry.space_group_name_H-M   'P 1'
#
loop_
_entity.id
_entity.type
_entity.pdbx_description
1 polymer ?
#
loop_
_entity_poly.entity_id
_entity_poly.type
_entity_poly.pdbx_seq_one_letter_code
_entity_poly.pdbx_strand_id
1 'polypeptide(L)'
;MDYKKIIEKLKSLSDPEAVEGMARYGITPEKTYGVSIPNLRKIAKETGRDQDLSLKLWECNTRETRILAGMIGDPAKVTLEQMESWVREFTYWEICDQ
;
A
#
# COMPACT_ATOMS: atom_id res chain seq x y z
N MET A 1 -7.61 -8.53 -8.96
CA MET A 1 -8.50 -8.71 -7.78
C MET A 1 -9.29 -7.43 -7.56
N ASP A 2 -10.45 -7.48 -6.90
CA ASP A 2 -11.18 -6.26 -6.54
C ASP A 2 -10.78 -5.72 -5.15
N TYR A 3 -11.18 -4.48 -4.85
CA TYR A 3 -10.89 -3.79 -3.58
C TYR A 3 -11.29 -4.60 -2.34
N LYS A 4 -12.48 -5.20 -2.31
CA LYS A 4 -12.98 -5.90 -1.11
C LYS A 4 -12.12 -7.13 -0.84
N LYS A 5 -11.80 -7.90 -1.88
CA LYS A 5 -10.94 -9.08 -1.77
C LYS A 5 -9.53 -8.73 -1.32
N ILE A 6 -8.98 -7.59 -1.75
CA ILE A 6 -7.67 -7.12 -1.26
C ILE A 6 -7.74 -6.83 0.24
N ILE A 7 -8.73 -6.06 0.70
CA ILE A 7 -8.88 -5.73 2.13
C ILE A 7 -9.08 -6.99 2.97
N GLU A 8 -9.89 -7.94 2.52
CA GLU A 8 -10.07 -9.24 3.20
C GLU A 8 -8.77 -10.03 3.30
N LYS A 9 -7.97 -10.06 2.21
CA LYS A 9 -6.68 -10.75 2.19
C LYS A 9 -5.62 -10.05 3.06
N LEU A 10 -5.63 -8.73 3.14
CA LEU A 10 -4.77 -7.98 4.06
C LEU A 10 -5.12 -8.29 5.52
N LYS A 11 -6.41 -8.33 5.85
CA LYS A 11 -6.89 -8.69 7.19
C LYS A 11 -6.54 -10.13 7.57
N SER A 12 -6.65 -11.09 6.63
CA SER A 12 -6.32 -12.49 6.93
C SER A 12 -4.82 -12.75 7.09
N LEU A 13 -3.97 -11.87 6.54
CA LEU A 13 -2.51 -11.91 6.66
C LEU A 13 -1.98 -10.99 7.75
N SER A 14 -2.84 -10.40 8.57
CA SER A 14 -2.42 -9.41 9.57
C SER A 14 -1.53 -10.03 10.64
N ASP A 15 -0.48 -9.32 11.01
CA ASP A 15 0.52 -9.77 11.99
C ASP A 15 0.81 -8.66 13.01
N PRO A 16 0.24 -8.75 14.24
CA PRO A 16 0.46 -7.77 15.29
C PRO A 16 1.92 -7.64 15.74
N GLU A 17 2.70 -8.73 15.74
CA GLU A 17 4.12 -8.68 16.13
C GLU A 17 4.93 -7.89 15.12
N ALA A 18 4.61 -8.03 13.83
CA ALA A 18 5.21 -7.22 12.78
C ALA A 18 4.89 -5.73 12.98
N VAL A 19 3.67 -5.38 13.40
CA VAL A 19 3.26 -3.98 13.70
C VAL A 19 4.13 -3.39 14.82
N GLU A 20 4.36 -4.13 15.91
CA GLU A 20 5.23 -3.67 17.00
C GLU A 20 6.68 -3.44 16.54
N GLY A 21 7.16 -4.31 15.63
CA GLY A 21 8.51 -4.22 15.08
C GLY A 21 8.76 -3.01 14.16
N MET A 22 7.72 -2.49 13.50
CA MET A 22 7.82 -1.39 12.51
C MET A 22 8.45 -0.12 13.10
N ALA A 23 8.11 0.22 14.34
CA ALA A 23 8.61 1.43 14.99
C ALA A 23 10.14 1.46 15.09
N ARG A 24 10.79 0.29 15.19
CA ARG A 24 12.26 0.17 15.23
C ARG A 24 12.94 0.62 13.94
N TYR A 25 12.18 0.65 12.84
CA TYR A 25 12.63 1.08 11.52
C TYR A 25 12.10 2.46 11.13
N GLY A 26 11.52 3.22 12.07
CA GLY A 26 10.92 4.53 11.79
C GLY A 26 9.66 4.46 10.92
N ILE A 27 9.01 3.29 10.85
CA ILE A 27 7.73 3.10 10.15
C ILE A 27 6.62 3.29 11.18
N THR A 28 5.87 4.39 11.07
CA THR A 28 4.84 4.79 12.04
C THR A 28 3.50 5.11 11.38
N PRO A 29 2.86 4.13 10.71
CA PRO A 29 1.56 4.34 10.08
C PRO A 29 0.46 4.55 11.12
N GLU A 30 -0.51 5.42 10.83
CA GLU A 30 -1.73 5.55 11.64
C GLU A 30 -2.59 4.28 11.61
N LYS A 31 -2.59 3.57 10.46
CA LYS A 31 -3.34 2.34 10.22
C LYS A 31 -2.48 1.33 9.46
N THR A 32 -2.36 0.12 9.99
CA THR A 32 -1.61 -0.97 9.35
C THR A 32 -2.18 -2.33 9.74
N TYR A 33 -2.00 -3.29 8.84
CA TYR A 33 -2.31 -4.69 9.07
C TYR A 33 -1.07 -5.51 9.47
N GLY A 34 0.15 -4.97 9.37
CA GLY A 34 1.36 -5.76 9.67
C GLY A 34 1.79 -6.70 8.53
N VAL A 35 1.26 -6.53 7.31
CA VAL A 35 1.52 -7.48 6.23
C VAL A 35 2.92 -7.26 5.65
N SER A 36 3.67 -8.35 5.50
CA SER A 36 5.01 -8.32 4.95
C SER A 36 5.06 -7.92 3.46
N ILE A 37 6.13 -7.25 3.05
CA ILE A 37 6.34 -6.84 1.64
C ILE A 37 6.24 -8.02 0.66
N PRO A 38 6.81 -9.23 0.92
CA PRO A 38 6.64 -10.37 0.03
C PRO A 38 5.18 -10.77 -0.20
N ASN A 39 4.32 -10.67 0.83
CA ASN A 39 2.90 -10.93 0.69
C ASN A 39 2.20 -9.83 -0.11
N LEU A 40 2.54 -8.55 0.09
CA LEU A 40 2.03 -7.46 -0.75
C LEU A 40 2.40 -7.65 -2.23
N ARG A 41 3.64 -8.03 -2.53
CA ARG A 41 4.08 -8.34 -3.91
C ARG A 41 3.29 -9.49 -4.54
N LYS A 42 2.93 -10.52 -3.76
CA LYS A 42 2.05 -11.61 -4.23
C LYS A 42 0.65 -11.08 -4.56
N ILE A 43 0.06 -10.28 -3.67
CA ILE A 43 -1.26 -9.65 -3.90
C ILE A 43 -1.21 -8.76 -5.15
N ALA A 44 -0.18 -7.93 -5.32
CA ALA A 44 -0.01 -7.08 -6.49
C ALA A 44 0.10 -7.91 -7.78
N LYS A 45 0.89 -8.99 -7.76
CA LYS A 45 1.01 -9.92 -8.90
C LYS A 45 -0.32 -10.58 -9.28
N GLU A 46 -1.08 -11.04 -8.29
CA GLU A 46 -2.42 -11.62 -8.52
C GLU A 46 -3.45 -10.56 -8.97
N THR A 47 -3.23 -9.30 -8.59
CA THR A 47 -4.12 -8.20 -8.94
C THR A 47 -3.90 -7.73 -10.38
N GLY A 48 -2.64 -7.64 -10.81
CA GLY A 48 -2.27 -7.03 -12.08
C GLY A 48 -2.24 -5.50 -12.00
N ARG A 49 -2.06 -4.84 -13.16
CA ARG A 49 -2.11 -3.38 -13.25
C ARG A 49 -3.55 -2.89 -13.31
N ASP A 50 -3.90 -1.95 -12.44
CA ASP A 50 -5.22 -1.33 -12.36
C ASP A 50 -5.09 0.07 -11.73
N GLN A 51 -5.19 1.12 -12.55
CA GLN A 51 -5.03 2.50 -12.10
C GLN A 51 -6.20 2.97 -11.20
N ASP A 52 -7.43 2.61 -11.53
CA ASP A 52 -8.60 3.04 -10.76
C ASP A 52 -8.59 2.39 -9.37
N LEU A 53 -8.20 1.12 -9.32
CA LEU A 53 -8.00 0.42 -8.05
C LEU A 53 -6.81 0.98 -7.26
N SER A 54 -5.72 1.34 -7.92
CA SER A 54 -4.56 2.00 -7.30
C SER A 54 -4.98 3.27 -6.56
N LEU A 55 -5.70 4.18 -7.24
CA LEU A 55 -6.22 5.41 -6.64
C LEU A 55 -7.14 5.11 -5.45
N LYS A 56 -8.03 4.13 -5.58
CA LYS A 56 -8.93 3.73 -4.50
C LYS A 56 -8.20 3.14 -3.28
N LEU A 57 -7.11 2.40 -3.51
CA LEU A 57 -6.28 1.85 -2.43
C LEU A 57 -5.48 2.97 -1.73
N TRP A 58 -5.03 3.97 -2.49
CA TRP A 58 -4.37 5.17 -1.94
C TRP A 58 -5.28 5.85 -0.92
N GLU A 59 -6.54 6.11 -1.28
CA GLU A 59 -7.54 6.77 -0.42
C GLU A 59 -7.87 6.00 0.87
N CYS A 60 -7.71 4.68 0.90
CA CYS A 60 -7.97 3.87 2.09
C CYS A 60 -7.02 4.21 3.27
N ASN A 61 -5.85 4.78 2.94
CA ASN A 61 -4.86 5.28 3.91
C ASN A 61 -4.46 4.27 4.99
N THR A 62 -4.11 3.05 4.58
CA THR A 62 -3.35 2.12 5.41
C THR A 62 -1.97 1.90 4.78
N ARG A 63 -0.97 1.53 5.59
CA ARG A 63 0.38 1.22 5.10
C ARG A 63 0.36 0.30 3.87
N GLU A 64 -0.33 -0.82 4.01
CA GLU A 64 -0.39 -1.87 2.98
C GLU A 64 -1.10 -1.40 1.72
N THR A 65 -2.18 -0.61 1.85
CA THR A 65 -2.94 -0.14 0.69
C THR A 65 -2.19 0.96 -0.08
N ARG A 66 -1.42 1.83 0.60
CA ARG A 66 -0.54 2.81 -0.06
C ARG A 66 0.55 2.14 -0.86
N ILE A 67 1.21 1.13 -0.27
CA ILE A 67 2.24 0.34 -0.96
C ILE A 67 1.64 -0.41 -2.15
N LEU A 68 0.50 -1.08 -1.97
CA LEU A 68 -0.17 -1.78 -3.07
C LEU A 68 -0.60 -0.84 -4.19
N ALA A 69 -1.05 0.38 -3.87
CA ALA A 69 -1.40 1.38 -4.86
C ALA A 69 -0.22 1.70 -5.79
N GLY A 70 0.98 1.89 -5.24
CA GLY A 70 2.22 2.07 -6.02
C GLY A 70 2.56 0.85 -6.88
N MET A 71 2.35 -0.37 -6.36
CA MET A 71 2.69 -1.62 -7.08
C MET A 71 1.74 -1.95 -8.25
N ILE A 72 0.46 -1.58 -8.15
CA ILE A 72 -0.56 -1.93 -9.17
C ILE A 72 -0.93 -0.77 -10.10
N GLY A 73 -0.48 0.46 -9.79
CA GLY A 73 -0.70 1.62 -10.65
C GLY A 73 -0.13 1.41 -12.06
N ASP A 74 -0.76 2.02 -13.06
CA ASP A 74 -0.23 2.05 -14.41
C ASP A 74 0.68 3.27 -14.57
N PRO A 75 2.01 3.10 -14.67
CA PRO A 75 2.94 4.22 -14.74
C PRO A 75 2.71 5.10 -15.97
N ALA A 76 2.09 4.58 -17.04
CA ALA A 76 1.73 5.37 -18.22
C ALA A 76 0.55 6.32 -17.98
N LYS A 77 -0.20 6.14 -16.89
CA LYS A 77 -1.39 6.94 -16.53
C LYS A 77 -1.16 7.85 -15.32
N VAL A 78 0.00 7.78 -14.68
CA VAL A 78 0.33 8.66 -13.55
C VAL A 78 0.57 10.07 -14.06
N THR A 79 -0.12 11.05 -13.49
CA THR A 79 0.06 12.47 -13.82
C THR A 79 0.95 13.17 -12.81
N LEU A 80 1.46 14.35 -13.19
CA LEU A 80 2.23 15.21 -12.28
C LEU A 80 1.39 15.61 -11.06
N GLU A 81 0.12 15.96 -11.26
CA GLU A 81 -0.80 16.37 -10.20
C GLU A 81 -1.04 15.23 -9.21
N GLN A 82 -1.18 13.99 -9.69
CA GLN A 82 -1.26 12.81 -8.83
C GLN A 82 0.01 12.66 -7.99
N MET A 83 1.20 12.72 -8.62
CA MET A 83 2.47 12.61 -7.90
C MET A 83 2.65 13.71 -6.84
N GLU A 84 2.34 14.96 -7.19
CA GLU A 84 2.36 16.11 -6.28
C GLU A 84 1.38 15.95 -5.11
N SER A 85 0.21 15.34 -5.36
CA SER A 85 -0.73 15.00 -4.28
C SER A 85 -0.16 13.91 -3.38
N TRP A 86 0.41 12.85 -3.95
CA TRP A 86 0.89 11.69 -3.22
C TRP A 86 2.08 12.03 -2.34
N VAL A 87 3.08 12.75 -2.86
CA VAL A 87 4.31 13.08 -2.14
C VAL A 87 4.05 13.86 -0.84
N ARG A 88 2.99 14.68 -0.81
CA ARG A 88 2.58 15.45 0.38
C ARG A 88 2.03 14.57 1.49
N GLU A 89 1.62 13.35 1.17
CA GLU A 89 1.06 12.38 2.12
C GLU A 89 2.10 11.38 2.64
N PHE A 90 3.35 11.45 2.18
CA PHE A 90 4.41 10.54 2.63
C PHE A 90 4.84 10.91 4.06
N THR A 91 4.57 10.00 5.00
CA THR A 91 4.86 10.22 6.43
C THR A 91 6.07 9.42 6.93
N TYR A 92 6.49 8.39 6.20
CA TYR A 92 7.67 7.56 6.48
C TYR A 92 8.25 7.02 5.17
N TRP A 93 9.52 6.64 5.22
CA TRP A 93 10.32 6.29 4.04
C TRP A 93 9.72 5.16 3.20
N GLU A 94 9.09 4.16 3.84
CA GLU A 94 8.62 2.97 3.14
C GLU A 94 7.50 3.25 2.12
N ILE A 95 6.69 4.30 2.30
CA ILE A 95 5.69 4.70 1.29
C ILE A 95 6.37 5.22 0.01
N CYS A 96 7.53 5.87 0.16
CA CYS A 96 8.29 6.44 -0.95
C CYS A 96 9.09 5.37 -1.71
N ASP A 97 9.66 4.41 -0.98
CA ASP A 97 10.68 3.50 -1.51
C ASP A 97 10.12 2.18 -2.09
N GLN A 98 8.91 1.76 -1.71
CA GLN A 98 8.28 0.51 -2.18
C GLN A 98 7.46 0.69 -3.46
#